data_AF-A0A1A9X3C5-F1
#
_entry.id   AF-A0A1A9X3C5-F1
#
_cell.length_a   1.000
_cell.length_b   1.000
_cell.length_c   1.000
_cell.angle_alpha   90.00
_cell.angle_beta   90.00
_cell.angle_gamma   90.00
#
_symmetry.space_group_name_H-M   'P 1'
#
loop_
_entity.id
_entity.type
_entity.pdbx_description
1 polymer ?
#
loop_
_entity_poly.entity_id
_entity_poly.type
_entity_poly.pdbx_seq_one_letter_code
_entity_poly.pdbx_strand_id
1 'polypeptide(L)'
;MLTKSITITGGLLLITFMMTTLLNLYITKVEARPWDLYDEVSDLFQAMTLDDVPGAKETKENEPKDFCRMPARKGVCRALIPRWSYDPQQKDCIEFKFGGCDGNDNNFPSYKSCMATCKGILGYVINSKAFVYKIVHQRCANRKTPNSSMTSNGAEVQ
;
A
#
# COMPACT_ATOMS: atom_id res chain seq x y z
N MET A 1 70.15 39.76 -13.99
CA MET A 1 69.62 38.48 -13.47
C MET A 1 68.10 38.55 -13.48
N LEU A 2 67.45 37.98 -14.50
CA LEU A 2 65.98 37.92 -14.64
C LEU A 2 65.55 36.47 -14.32
N THR A 3 65.06 36.25 -13.11
CA THR A 3 64.57 34.94 -12.66
C THR A 3 63.12 34.76 -13.05
N LYS A 4 62.93 33.95 -14.11
CA LYS A 4 61.77 33.11 -14.46
C LYS A 4 60.48 33.32 -13.64
N SER A 5 59.49 34.01 -14.22
CA SER A 5 58.09 33.93 -13.79
C SER A 5 57.54 32.55 -14.14
N ILE A 6 57.50 31.66 -13.15
CA ILE A 6 56.91 30.33 -13.28
C ILE A 6 55.39 30.49 -13.41
N THR A 7 54.86 29.86 -14.46
CA THR A 7 53.47 29.63 -14.82
C THR A 7 52.62 29.01 -13.70
N ILE A 8 52.10 29.82 -12.77
CA ILE A 8 51.21 29.34 -11.68
C ILE A 8 49.74 29.29 -12.14
N THR A 9 49.35 30.10 -13.12
CA THR A 9 47.96 30.16 -13.61
C THR A 9 47.54 28.91 -14.38
N GLY A 10 48.45 28.29 -15.14
CA GLY A 10 48.17 27.06 -15.89
C GLY A 10 47.99 25.82 -14.99
N GLY A 11 48.76 25.72 -13.91
CA GLY A 11 48.70 24.57 -13.00
C GLY A 11 47.38 24.49 -12.23
N LEU A 12 46.85 25.62 -11.76
CA LEU A 12 45.59 25.66 -11.01
C LEU A 12 44.37 25.36 -11.89
N LEU A 13 44.41 25.78 -13.17
CA LEU A 13 43.41 25.43 -14.19
C LEU A 13 43.41 23.94 -14.52
N LEU A 14 44.59 23.32 -14.62
CA LEU A 14 44.70 21.87 -14.83
C LEU A 14 44.19 21.08 -13.62
N ILE A 15 44.50 21.50 -12.39
CA ILE A 15 44.02 20.82 -11.17
C ILE A 15 42.49 20.93 -11.06
N THR A 16 41.91 22.10 -11.31
CA THR A 16 40.45 22.28 -11.30
C THR A 16 39.74 21.49 -12.41
N PHE A 17 40.32 21.42 -13.62
CA PHE A 17 39.82 20.57 -14.70
C PHE A 17 39.90 19.07 -14.36
N MET A 18 41.00 18.62 -13.73
CA MET A 18 41.15 17.23 -13.29
C MET A 18 40.17 16.90 -12.16
N MET A 19 39.99 17.77 -11.17
CA MET A 19 39.04 17.52 -10.07
C MET A 19 37.57 17.55 -10.54
N THR A 20 37.22 18.42 -11.48
CA THR A 20 35.86 18.45 -12.07
C THR A 20 35.58 17.25 -12.98
N THR A 21 36.56 16.81 -13.78
CA THR A 21 36.42 15.58 -14.59
C THR A 21 36.33 14.33 -13.71
N LEU A 22 37.13 14.24 -12.63
CA LEU A 22 37.04 13.14 -11.66
C LEU A 22 35.71 13.14 -10.89
N LEU A 23 35.21 14.32 -10.49
CA LEU A 23 33.92 14.44 -9.84
C LEU A 23 32.77 14.06 -10.78
N ASN A 24 32.80 14.49 -12.05
CA ASN A 24 31.82 14.07 -13.06
C ASN A 24 31.88 12.56 -13.33
N LEU A 25 33.08 11.98 -13.46
CA LEU A 25 33.26 10.52 -13.60
C LEU A 25 32.74 9.74 -12.38
N TYR A 26 32.89 10.31 -11.18
CA TYR A 26 32.32 9.75 -9.94
C TYR A 26 30.79 9.87 -9.90
N ILE A 27 30.24 11.03 -10.26
CA ILE A 27 28.79 11.26 -10.33
C ILE A 27 28.15 10.35 -11.37
N THR A 28 28.75 10.16 -12.55
CA THR A 28 28.27 9.20 -13.57
C THR A 28 28.38 7.73 -13.14
N LYS A 29 29.14 7.43 -12.07
CA LYS A 29 29.24 6.07 -11.49
C LYS A 29 28.26 5.84 -10.33
N VAL A 30 27.58 6.86 -9.82
CA VAL A 30 26.72 6.75 -8.64
C VAL A 30 25.25 6.46 -8.97
N GLU A 31 24.83 6.52 -10.24
CA GLU A 31 23.46 6.14 -10.64
C GLU A 31 23.44 4.94 -11.58
N ALA A 32 23.61 3.77 -10.97
CA ALA A 32 22.90 2.58 -11.38
C ALA A 32 22.41 1.87 -10.10
N ARG A 33 21.40 2.45 -9.45
CA ARG A 33 20.57 1.68 -8.51
C ARG A 33 19.40 1.09 -9.31
N PRO A 34 19.20 -0.25 -9.29
CA PRO A 34 18.27 -0.95 -10.18
C PRO A 34 16.81 -0.61 -9.86
N TRP A 35 16.20 0.25 -10.68
CA TRP A 35 14.73 0.29 -10.82
C TRP A 35 14.21 -0.81 -11.77
N ASP A 36 15.12 -1.52 -12.43
CA ASP A 36 14.86 -2.62 -13.36
C ASP A 36 14.23 -3.87 -12.70
N LEU A 37 14.10 -3.88 -11.37
CA LEU A 37 13.38 -4.93 -10.63
C LEU A 37 11.95 -4.51 -10.25
N TYR A 38 11.44 -3.36 -10.73
CA TYR A 38 10.07 -2.91 -10.43
C TYR A 38 9.11 -3.19 -11.59
N ASP A 39 9.59 -3.20 -12.84
CA ASP A 39 8.75 -3.44 -14.01
C ASP A 39 8.31 -4.91 -14.12
N GLU A 40 9.19 -5.89 -13.86
CA GLU A 40 8.80 -7.32 -13.90
C GLU A 40 7.76 -7.70 -12.83
N VAL A 41 7.74 -6.98 -11.70
CA VAL A 41 6.82 -7.27 -10.60
C VAL A 41 5.49 -6.54 -10.80
N SER A 42 5.48 -5.41 -11.52
CA SER A 42 4.26 -4.67 -11.89
C SER A 42 3.39 -5.48 -12.86
N ASP A 43 4.03 -6.11 -13.85
CA ASP A 43 3.32 -6.95 -14.82
C ASP A 43 2.72 -8.20 -14.15
N LEU A 44 3.39 -8.75 -13.12
CA LEU A 44 2.83 -9.83 -12.30
C LEU A 44 1.60 -9.37 -11.50
N PHE A 45 1.57 -8.12 -11.02
CA PHE A 45 0.40 -7.54 -10.35
C PHE A 45 -0.76 -7.23 -11.31
N GLN A 46 -0.47 -6.95 -12.58
CA GLN A 46 -1.49 -6.67 -13.61
C GLN A 46 -2.02 -7.95 -14.28
N ALA A 47 -1.27 -9.05 -14.25
CA ALA A 47 -1.67 -10.34 -14.80
C ALA A 47 -2.44 -11.24 -13.80
N MET A 48 -2.43 -10.93 -12.49
CA MET A 48 -3.22 -11.67 -11.51
C MET A 48 -4.70 -11.29 -11.64
N THR A 49 -5.50 -12.22 -12.15
CA THR A 49 -6.96 -12.10 -12.13
C THR A 49 -7.51 -12.80 -10.88
N LEU A 50 -8.69 -12.37 -10.39
CA LEU A 50 -9.33 -12.99 -9.22
C LEU A 50 -9.64 -14.49 -9.44
N ASP A 51 -9.69 -14.93 -10.70
CA ASP A 51 -9.97 -16.30 -11.11
C ASP A 51 -8.80 -17.27 -10.86
N ASP A 52 -7.58 -16.74 -10.67
CA ASP A 52 -6.36 -17.53 -10.46
C ASP A 52 -6.17 -17.96 -8.99
N VAL A 53 -7.07 -17.56 -8.08
CA VAL A 53 -7.00 -17.89 -6.65
C VAL A 53 -8.09 -18.91 -6.28
N PRO A 54 -7.76 -20.22 -6.18
CA PRO A 54 -8.72 -21.24 -5.78
C PRO A 54 -9.21 -20.97 -4.35
N GLY A 55 -10.49 -20.63 -4.20
CA GLY A 55 -11.10 -20.32 -2.91
C GLY A 55 -11.16 -18.83 -2.54
N ALA A 56 -10.69 -17.92 -3.40
CA ALA A 56 -11.10 -16.53 -3.31
C ALA A 56 -12.55 -16.41 -3.80
N LYS A 57 -13.51 -16.54 -2.88
CA LYS A 57 -14.83 -15.98 -3.14
C LYS A 57 -14.68 -14.47 -3.00
N GLU A 58 -15.10 -13.70 -4.00
CA GLU A 58 -15.52 -12.34 -3.74
C GLU A 58 -16.56 -12.42 -2.62
N THR A 59 -16.16 -12.14 -1.38
CA THR A 59 -17.15 -11.82 -0.38
C THR A 59 -17.86 -10.60 -0.94
N LYS A 60 -19.19 -10.60 -0.93
CA LYS A 60 -20.00 -9.38 -1.16
C LYS A 60 -19.76 -8.33 -0.06
N GLU A 61 -18.53 -8.18 0.42
CA GLU A 61 -18.06 -7.18 1.37
C GLU A 61 -17.64 -5.90 0.68
N ASN A 62 -17.52 -5.90 -0.65
CA ASN A 62 -17.23 -4.71 -1.46
C ASN A 62 -18.46 -4.13 -2.19
N GLU A 63 -19.63 -4.75 -2.03
CA GLU A 63 -20.89 -4.08 -2.37
C GLU A 63 -21.12 -2.96 -1.35
N PRO A 64 -21.39 -1.72 -1.78
CA PRO A 64 -21.82 -0.66 -0.88
C PRO A 64 -22.96 -1.21 -0.02
N LYS A 65 -22.80 -1.24 1.30
CA LYS A 65 -23.90 -1.61 2.19
C LYS A 65 -25.02 -0.62 1.93
N ASP A 66 -26.03 -1.04 1.16
CA ASP A 66 -27.13 -0.18 0.71
C ASP A 66 -27.81 0.51 1.89
N PHE A 67 -27.85 -0.16 3.04
CA PHE A 67 -28.39 0.40 4.25
C PHE A 67 -27.64 1.63 4.76
N CYS A 68 -26.34 1.77 4.52
CA CYS A 68 -25.59 2.99 4.87
C CYS A 68 -26.12 4.24 4.14
N ARG A 69 -26.89 4.07 3.05
CA ARG A 69 -27.52 5.16 2.30
C ARG A 69 -28.97 5.41 2.71
N MET A 70 -29.54 4.57 3.56
CA MET A 70 -30.91 4.75 4.06
C MET A 70 -30.98 5.91 5.04
N PRO A 71 -32.10 6.64 5.14
CA PRO A 71 -32.26 7.69 6.13
C PRO A 71 -32.32 7.11 7.56
N ALA A 72 -31.93 7.91 8.56
CA ALA A 72 -32.10 7.54 9.97
C ALA A 72 -33.58 7.29 10.29
N ARG A 73 -33.90 6.13 10.90
CA ARG A 73 -35.28 5.76 11.23
C ARG A 73 -35.50 5.70 12.74
N LYS A 74 -36.31 6.62 13.26
CA LYS A 74 -36.73 6.65 14.68
C LYS A 74 -37.60 5.44 15.06
N GLY A 75 -38.48 5.00 14.16
CA GLY A 75 -39.47 3.95 14.44
C GLY A 75 -40.68 4.42 15.25
N VAL A 76 -41.60 3.51 15.56
CA VAL A 76 -42.92 3.84 16.16
C VAL A 76 -42.88 3.98 17.69
N CYS A 77 -41.89 3.39 18.34
CA CYS A 77 -41.71 3.47 19.78
C CYS A 77 -41.23 4.87 20.22
N ARG A 78 -41.39 5.19 21.52
CA ARG A 78 -41.19 6.54 22.07
C ARG A 78 -39.99 6.67 23.04
N ALA A 79 -39.07 5.71 23.05
CA ALA A 79 -37.82 5.88 23.80
C ALA A 79 -36.92 6.95 23.14
N LEU A 80 -35.95 7.47 23.88
CA LEU A 80 -34.98 8.46 23.41
C LEU A 80 -33.57 7.88 23.47
N ILE A 81 -33.34 6.82 22.69
CA ILE A 81 -32.06 6.10 22.70
C ILE A 81 -31.09 6.80 21.73
N PRO A 82 -29.96 7.35 22.21
CA PRO A 82 -28.97 7.95 21.32
C PRO A 82 -28.34 6.86 20.43
N ARG A 83 -28.34 7.09 19.12
CA ARG A 83 -27.79 6.20 18.09
C ARG A 83 -27.12 7.03 17.01
N TRP A 84 -26.33 6.38 16.17
CA TRP A 84 -25.61 7.01 15.07
C TRP A 84 -26.10 6.47 13.73
N SER A 85 -26.22 7.32 12.72
CA SER A 85 -26.55 6.95 11.34
C SER A 85 -25.56 7.61 10.39
N TYR A 86 -25.15 6.91 9.34
CA TYR A 86 -24.28 7.45 8.31
C TYR A 86 -25.06 8.37 7.37
N ASP A 87 -24.52 9.56 7.13
CA ASP A 87 -24.96 10.50 6.11
C ASP A 87 -23.99 10.47 4.92
N PRO A 88 -24.42 9.94 3.76
CA PRO A 88 -23.57 9.84 2.58
C PRO A 88 -23.22 11.20 1.95
N GLN A 89 -23.99 12.26 2.21
CA GLN A 89 -23.69 13.61 1.72
C GLN A 89 -22.52 14.21 2.51
N GLN A 90 -22.55 14.04 3.83
CA GLN A 90 -21.48 14.51 4.73
C GLN A 90 -20.29 13.53 4.79
N LYS A 91 -20.49 12.30 4.29
CA LYS A 91 -19.55 11.18 4.41
C LYS A 91 -19.17 10.92 5.87
N ASP A 92 -20.12 11.13 6.78
CA ASP A 92 -19.91 11.12 8.22
C ASP A 92 -21.10 10.51 8.96
N CYS A 93 -20.91 10.15 10.22
CA CYS A 93 -21.95 9.60 11.09
C CYS A 93 -22.52 10.67 12.01
N ILE A 94 -23.84 10.77 12.04
CA ILE A 94 -24.60 11.78 12.77
C ILE A 94 -25.41 11.10 13.87
N GLU A 95 -25.49 11.71 15.06
CA GLU A 95 -26.33 11.21 16.14
C GLU A 95 -27.82 11.49 15.87
N PHE A 96 -28.69 10.52 16.15
CA PHE A 96 -30.15 10.67 16.14
C PHE A 96 -30.79 9.94 17.34
N LYS A 97 -32.06 10.22 17.62
CA LYS A 97 -32.82 9.55 18.70
C LYS A 97 -33.66 8.41 18.13
N PHE A 98 -33.30 7.18 18.48
CA PHE A 98 -34.03 5.98 18.14
C PHE A 98 -35.14 5.69 19.16
N GLY A 99 -36.32 5.38 18.65
CA GLY A 99 -37.54 5.11 19.42
C GLY A 99 -37.52 3.79 20.19
N GLY A 100 -36.63 2.87 19.85
CA GLY A 100 -36.46 1.57 20.51
C GLY A 100 -37.03 0.37 19.76
N CYS A 101 -37.82 0.59 18.70
CA CYS A 101 -38.33 -0.46 17.81
C CYS A 101 -38.49 0.09 16.38
N ASP A 102 -38.71 -0.78 15.39
CA ASP A 102 -38.95 -0.42 13.98
C ASP A 102 -37.90 0.53 13.37
N GLY A 103 -36.63 0.31 13.72
CA GLY A 103 -35.49 0.97 13.07
C GLY A 103 -35.17 0.35 11.71
N ASN A 104 -34.14 0.88 11.05
CA ASN A 104 -33.46 0.22 9.94
C ASN A 104 -31.98 0.02 10.30
N ASP A 105 -31.21 -0.59 9.39
CA ASP A 105 -29.81 -0.96 9.66
C ASP A 105 -28.84 0.22 9.64
N ASN A 106 -29.27 1.42 9.22
CA ASN A 106 -28.51 2.66 9.43
C ASN A 106 -28.67 3.18 10.87
N ASN A 107 -28.36 2.32 11.85
CA ASN A 107 -28.57 2.56 13.27
C ASN A 107 -27.49 1.86 14.09
N PHE A 108 -26.54 2.65 14.59
CA PHE A 108 -25.37 2.15 15.27
C PHE A 108 -25.32 2.62 16.74
N PRO A 109 -24.78 1.80 17.65
CA PRO A 109 -24.65 2.18 19.06
C PRO A 109 -23.55 3.23 19.29
N SER A 110 -22.60 3.39 18.36
CA SER A 110 -21.51 4.35 18.48
C SER A 110 -21.09 4.95 17.13
N TYR A 111 -20.52 6.15 17.18
CA TYR A 111 -19.90 6.79 16.02
C TYR A 111 -18.83 5.90 15.39
N LYS A 112 -17.96 5.27 16.21
CA LYS A 112 -16.89 4.37 15.74
C LYS A 112 -17.44 3.19 14.95
N SER A 113 -18.49 2.52 15.44
CA SER A 113 -19.12 1.40 14.72
C SER A 113 -19.77 1.85 13.42
N CYS A 114 -20.41 3.03 13.41
CA CYS A 114 -21.01 3.60 12.22
C CYS A 114 -19.95 3.89 11.15
N MET A 115 -18.86 4.57 11.54
CA MET A 115 -17.77 4.93 10.62
C MET A 115 -17.01 3.70 10.12
N ALA A 116 -16.74 2.72 10.98
CA ALA A 116 -16.12 1.46 10.57
C ALA A 116 -16.99 0.69 9.57
N THR A 117 -18.32 0.80 9.69
CA THR A 117 -19.27 0.08 8.82
C THR A 117 -19.49 0.78 7.49
N CYS A 118 -19.62 2.11 7.49
CA CYS A 118 -20.13 2.88 6.35
C CYS A 118 -19.13 3.86 5.72
N LYS A 119 -18.12 4.35 6.45
CA LYS A 119 -17.12 5.30 5.91
C LYS A 119 -16.17 4.63 4.90
N GLY A 120 -16.08 3.30 4.92
CA GLY A 120 -14.95 2.57 4.34
C GLY A 120 -15.23 1.14 3.93
N ILE A 121 -16.36 0.88 3.25
CA ILE A 121 -16.39 -0.21 2.25
C ILE A 121 -15.58 0.27 1.04
N LEU A 122 -14.29 0.38 1.29
CA LEU A 122 -13.15 0.59 0.42
C LEU A 122 -11.95 0.65 1.40
N GLY A 123 -11.34 -0.49 1.74
CA GLY A 123 -9.93 -0.46 2.18
C GLY A 123 -9.50 -1.17 3.46
N TYR A 124 -10.21 -2.17 3.99
CA TYR A 124 -9.54 -3.17 4.84
C TYR A 124 -9.37 -4.50 4.07
N VAL A 125 -8.21 -4.56 3.40
CA VAL A 125 -7.43 -5.77 3.12
C VAL A 125 -7.99 -6.71 2.04
N ILE A 126 -7.94 -6.23 0.80
CA ILE A 126 -7.44 -7.07 -0.30
C ILE A 126 -6.59 -6.28 -1.32
N ASN A 127 -6.67 -4.95 -1.38
CA ASN A 127 -5.90 -4.12 -2.34
C ASN A 127 -5.11 -2.95 -1.73
N SER A 128 -4.67 -3.03 -0.46
CA SER A 128 -3.63 -2.09 -0.03
C SER A 128 -2.29 -2.62 -0.57
N LYS A 129 -1.60 -1.83 -1.40
CA LYS A 129 -0.21 -2.11 -1.81
C LYS A 129 0.64 -2.53 -0.60
N ALA A 130 0.37 -1.96 0.58
CA ALA A 130 0.99 -2.31 1.85
C ALA A 130 0.74 -3.75 2.35
N PHE A 131 -0.45 -4.34 2.15
CA PHE A 131 -0.74 -5.72 2.58
C PHE A 131 -0.06 -6.73 1.67
N VAL A 132 -0.17 -6.53 0.36
CA VAL A 132 0.49 -7.36 -0.65
C VAL A 132 2.00 -7.24 -0.54
N TYR A 133 2.52 -6.03 -0.36
CA TYR A 133 3.93 -5.77 -0.06
C TYR A 133 4.39 -6.51 1.19
N LYS A 134 3.61 -6.53 2.29
CA LYS A 134 3.94 -7.31 3.49
C LYS A 134 3.98 -8.82 3.24
N ILE A 135 3.03 -9.39 2.48
CA ILE A 135 3.02 -10.82 2.14
C ILE A 135 4.23 -11.18 1.27
N VAL A 136 4.51 -10.40 0.24
CA VAL A 136 5.66 -10.61 -0.67
C VAL A 136 6.97 -10.48 0.11
N HIS A 137 7.12 -9.45 0.95
CA HIS A 137 8.30 -9.29 1.79
C HIS A 137 8.50 -10.43 2.78
N GLN A 138 7.43 -10.95 3.40
CA GLN A 138 7.55 -12.04 4.36
C GLN A 138 7.95 -13.37 3.68
N ARG A 139 7.46 -13.62 2.46
CA ARG A 139 7.92 -14.76 1.64
C ARG A 139 9.37 -14.60 1.15
N CYS A 140 9.80 -13.38 0.83
CA CYS A 140 11.19 -13.10 0.47
C CYS A 140 12.14 -13.17 1.68
N ALA A 141 11.67 -12.80 2.89
CA ALA A 141 12.42 -12.97 4.12
C ALA A 141 12.63 -14.46 4.47
N ASN A 142 11.61 -15.30 4.25
CA ASN A 142 11.71 -16.75 4.46
C ASN A 142 12.56 -17.48 3.40
N ARG A 143 12.84 -16.84 2.26
CA ARG A 143 13.79 -17.36 1.26
C ARG A 143 15.26 -17.21 1.70
N LYS A 144 15.55 -16.41 2.73
CA LYS A 144 16.91 -16.17 3.25
C LYS A 144 17.32 -17.12 4.39
N THR A 145 16.55 -18.14 4.70
CA THR A 145 17.05 -19.27 5.49
C THR A 145 17.33 -20.44 4.56
N PRO A 146 18.59 -20.71 4.18
CA PRO A 146 18.94 -22.02 3.68
C PRO A 146 18.83 -22.97 4.87
N ASN A 147 17.66 -23.60 5.06
CA ASN A 147 17.64 -24.81 5.87
C ASN A 147 18.20 -25.93 5.00
N SER A 148 19.38 -26.35 5.42
CA SER A 148 19.93 -27.69 5.25
C SER A 148 18.90 -28.77 4.91
N SER A 149 19.33 -29.67 4.03
CA SER A 149 18.83 -31.00 3.69
C SER A 149 17.61 -31.09 2.77
N MET A 150 17.89 -31.23 1.47
CA MET A 150 17.25 -32.22 0.61
C MET A 150 18.26 -32.68 -0.45
N THR A 151 19.08 -33.68 -0.10
CA THR A 151 19.70 -34.57 -1.09
C THR A 151 18.62 -35.53 -1.57
N SER A 152 18.15 -35.36 -2.80
CA SER A 152 17.48 -36.43 -3.54
C SER A 152 18.23 -36.61 -4.85
N ASN A 153 18.88 -37.77 -4.94
CA ASN A 153 19.77 -38.18 -6.01
C ASN A 153 19.10 -38.10 -7.38
N GLY A 154 19.88 -37.72 -8.39
CA GLY A 154 19.54 -37.89 -9.79
C GLY A 154 19.37 -39.38 -10.12
N ALA A 155 18.42 -39.64 -11.00
CA ALA A 155 18.24 -40.94 -11.64
C ALA A 155 19.47 -41.24 -12.53
N GLU A 156 20.08 -42.40 -12.32
CA GLU A 156 20.87 -43.08 -13.36
C GLU A 156 19.98 -44.14 -13.98
N VAL A 157 19.80 -44.00 -15.29
CA VAL A 157 19.14 -44.96 -16.18
C VAL A 157 20.08 -46.15 -16.37
N GLN A 158 19.66 -47.33 -15.92
CA GLN A 158 19.97 -48.63 -16.52
C GLN A 158 18.69 -49.44 -16.63
#